data_AF-A0A3R6TFM2-F1
#
_entry.id   AF-A0A3R6TFM2-F1
#
_cell.length_a   1.000
_cell.length_b   1.000
_cell.length_c   1.000
_cell.angle_alpha   90.00
_cell.angle_beta   90.00
_cell.angle_gamma   90.00
#
_symmetry.space_group_name_H-M   'P 1'
#
loop_
_entity.id
_entity.type
_entity.pdbx_description
1 polymer ?
#
loop_
_entity_poly.entity_id
_entity_poly.type
_entity_poly.pdbx_seq_one_letter_code
_entity_poly.pdbx_strand_id
1 'polypeptide(L)'
;MIQISEILELSLFKDFKIICGEKYLNNLVNATVILEYESSRIDYEGYGYGYFVLLSYFFADSDPELVNGTLRTLIQKQVSGIAIKIPPDRELPEDIIKLAKLYHVPLFSFYEQFMEDLIICINESMKTRAQYVIAEEKLNSIVNEKHKPSTVEKIALEINPHFHPSIITANITSRDMSNNLKIHTYFDKLMYRQYRDTKVHDYSFVKMGHGIMLICSYQEDNIPEDYQNMLHHINDILVEAGFLPESYHIGICDEILPLDRLNEAIIKSKNANIVGQFFEQTDTAYSQIGIYKYVMSLVNNPMLYHEVEESVSILQKYDASHDVNLLETVISYVKNNGDFAKTSEELFQHSNTVRYRIRKAEQLLGLPDFATAEEMALIIRCYLLHNVMTLND
;
A
#
# COMPACT_ATOMS: atom_id res chain seq x y z
N MET A 1 -8.64 -10.60 -8.93
CA MET A 1 -9.95 -9.98 -9.17
C MET A 1 -9.77 -8.51 -9.50
N ILE A 2 -10.60 -7.95 -10.37
CA ILE A 2 -10.57 -6.54 -10.82
C ILE A 2 -11.99 -6.01 -11.03
N GLN A 3 -12.27 -4.74 -10.77
CA GLN A 3 -13.57 -4.13 -11.07
C GLN A 3 -13.67 -3.75 -12.55
N ILE A 4 -14.89 -3.69 -13.08
CA ILE A 4 -15.10 -3.26 -14.47
C ILE A 4 -14.70 -1.81 -14.69
N SER A 5 -14.96 -0.93 -13.72
CA SER A 5 -14.50 0.46 -13.73
C SER A 5 -12.98 0.55 -13.99
N GLU A 6 -12.20 -0.29 -13.32
CA GLU A 6 -10.75 -0.36 -13.48
C GLU A 6 -10.33 -0.93 -14.84
N ILE A 7 -11.06 -1.95 -15.36
CA ILE A 7 -10.84 -2.47 -16.71
C ILE A 7 -11.00 -1.35 -17.76
N LEU A 8 -12.01 -0.49 -17.61
CA LEU A 8 -12.28 0.60 -18.55
C LEU A 8 -11.22 1.71 -18.53
N GLU A 9 -10.42 1.82 -17.47
CA GLU A 9 -9.27 2.74 -17.40
C GLU A 9 -8.04 2.19 -18.15
N LEU A 10 -8.01 0.89 -18.46
CA LEU A 10 -6.92 0.25 -19.20
C LEU A 10 -6.85 0.80 -20.64
N SER A 11 -5.65 0.92 -21.20
CA SER A 11 -5.45 1.69 -22.43
C SER A 11 -6.09 1.07 -23.66
N LEU A 12 -6.27 -0.25 -23.66
CA LEU A 12 -6.98 -0.95 -24.74
C LEU A 12 -8.50 -0.75 -24.68
N PHE A 13 -9.04 -0.23 -23.57
CA PHE A 13 -10.48 -0.08 -23.34
C PHE A 13 -10.98 1.35 -23.52
N LYS A 14 -10.11 2.30 -23.89
CA LYS A 14 -10.45 3.73 -24.04
C LYS A 14 -11.56 4.00 -25.06
N ASP A 15 -11.67 3.17 -26.09
CA ASP A 15 -12.67 3.33 -27.15
C ASP A 15 -13.96 2.54 -26.88
N PHE A 16 -14.06 1.87 -25.73
CA PHE A 16 -15.27 1.15 -25.35
C PHE A 16 -16.38 2.15 -25.05
N LYS A 17 -17.58 1.89 -25.58
CA LYS A 17 -18.78 2.64 -25.24
C LYS A 17 -19.66 1.80 -24.32
N ILE A 18 -20.18 2.44 -23.28
CA ILE A 18 -21.17 1.83 -22.40
C ILE A 18 -22.52 1.90 -23.11
N ILE A 19 -23.14 0.74 -23.32
CA ILE A 19 -24.49 0.62 -23.89
C ILE A 19 -25.53 0.76 -22.78
N CYS A 20 -25.28 0.11 -21.63
CA CYS A 20 -26.05 0.28 -20.40
C CYS A 20 -25.30 -0.26 -19.19
N GLY A 21 -25.74 0.14 -17.99
CA GLY A 21 -25.31 -0.48 -16.74
C GLY A 21 -24.20 0.27 -16.02
N GLU A 22 -24.12 1.59 -16.21
CA GLU A 22 -23.18 2.52 -15.59
C GLU A 22 -23.15 2.41 -14.06
N LYS A 23 -24.27 2.00 -13.45
CA LYS A 23 -24.40 1.78 -12.00
C LYS A 23 -23.71 0.50 -11.50
N TYR A 24 -23.35 -0.40 -12.41
CA TYR A 24 -22.82 -1.74 -12.11
C TYR A 24 -21.35 -1.90 -12.50
N LEU A 25 -20.63 -0.80 -12.75
CA LEU A 25 -19.20 -0.84 -13.09
C LEU A 25 -18.31 -1.32 -11.92
N ASN A 26 -18.84 -1.38 -10.70
CA ASN A 26 -18.14 -1.93 -9.55
C ASN A 26 -18.24 -3.47 -9.46
N ASN A 27 -18.93 -4.13 -10.41
CA ASN A 27 -18.97 -5.58 -10.49
C ASN A 27 -17.55 -6.17 -10.58
N LEU A 28 -17.31 -7.26 -9.85
CA LEU A 28 -16.00 -7.89 -9.76
C LEU A 28 -15.80 -8.91 -10.87
N VAL A 29 -14.63 -8.87 -11.51
CA VAL A 29 -14.18 -9.80 -12.55
C VAL A 29 -13.07 -10.67 -11.98
N ASN A 30 -13.29 -11.98 -12.07
CA ASN A 30 -12.38 -13.04 -11.65
C ASN A 30 -11.88 -13.88 -12.83
N ALA A 31 -12.62 -13.89 -13.92
CA ALA A 31 -12.28 -14.60 -15.15
C ALA A 31 -12.73 -13.79 -16.35
N THR A 32 -11.94 -13.83 -17.43
CA THR A 32 -12.32 -13.28 -18.73
C THR A 32 -12.37 -14.41 -19.74
N VAL A 33 -13.38 -14.40 -20.59
CA VAL A 33 -13.58 -15.43 -21.62
C VAL A 33 -13.94 -14.80 -22.96
N ILE A 34 -13.42 -15.38 -24.03
CA ILE A 34 -13.87 -15.08 -25.40
C ILE A 34 -14.89 -16.14 -25.77
N LEU A 35 -16.07 -15.70 -26.20
CA LEU A 35 -17.09 -16.58 -26.74
C LEU A 35 -17.26 -16.30 -28.23
N GLU A 36 -16.81 -17.26 -29.02
CA GLU A 36 -17.16 -17.38 -30.43
C GLU A 36 -18.44 -18.22 -30.54
N TYR A 37 -19.38 -17.74 -31.34
CA TYR A 37 -20.71 -18.29 -31.59
C TYR A 37 -20.76 -19.83 -31.76
N GLU A 38 -21.21 -20.57 -30.76
CA GLU A 38 -21.83 -21.90 -30.93
C GLU A 38 -22.94 -22.10 -29.89
N SER A 39 -24.07 -21.42 -30.10
CA SER A 39 -25.22 -21.44 -29.18
C SER A 39 -25.92 -22.80 -29.04
N SER A 40 -25.61 -23.77 -29.92
CA SER A 40 -26.24 -25.10 -29.90
C SER A 40 -25.33 -26.24 -29.39
N ARG A 41 -24.06 -25.97 -29.05
CA ARG A 41 -23.09 -27.01 -28.65
C ARG A 41 -22.33 -26.73 -27.35
N ILE A 42 -22.35 -25.48 -26.87
CA ILE A 42 -21.63 -25.09 -25.66
C ILE A 42 -22.56 -25.23 -24.47
N ASP A 43 -22.16 -26.08 -23.53
CA ASP A 43 -22.72 -26.06 -22.19
C ASP A 43 -22.22 -24.79 -21.48
N TYR A 44 -23.16 -23.93 -21.08
CA TYR A 44 -22.86 -22.73 -20.30
C TYR A 44 -22.86 -23.01 -18.78
N GLU A 45 -22.89 -24.28 -18.36
CA GLU A 45 -22.62 -24.67 -16.98
C GLU A 45 -21.22 -24.19 -16.56
N GLY A 46 -21.19 -23.29 -15.57
CA GLY A 46 -19.96 -22.71 -15.01
C GLY A 46 -19.80 -21.20 -15.26
N TYR A 47 -20.53 -20.60 -16.20
CA TYR A 47 -20.55 -19.14 -16.38
C TYR A 47 -21.54 -18.49 -15.41
N GLY A 48 -21.11 -17.43 -14.75
CA GLY A 48 -21.94 -16.67 -13.83
C GLY A 48 -21.22 -15.42 -13.32
N TYR A 49 -21.66 -14.91 -12.17
CA TYR A 49 -21.01 -13.77 -11.52
C TYR A 49 -19.50 -14.00 -11.35
N GLY A 50 -18.69 -13.00 -11.68
CA GLY A 50 -17.23 -13.09 -11.76
C GLY A 50 -16.68 -13.20 -13.19
N TYR A 51 -17.51 -13.49 -14.20
CA TYR A 51 -17.06 -13.57 -15.59
C TYR A 51 -17.24 -12.25 -16.34
N PHE A 52 -16.19 -11.80 -17.04
CA PHE A 52 -16.27 -10.76 -18.06
C PHE A 52 -16.18 -11.40 -19.44
N VAL A 53 -17.24 -11.23 -20.24
CA VAL A 53 -17.37 -11.95 -21.51
C VAL A 53 -17.04 -11.03 -22.67
N LEU A 54 -16.11 -11.44 -23.52
CA LEU A 54 -15.85 -10.83 -24.83
C LEU A 54 -16.59 -11.64 -25.90
N LEU A 55 -17.45 -11.00 -26.67
CA LEU A 55 -18.28 -11.65 -27.67
C LEU A 55 -18.24 -10.90 -28.99
N SER A 56 -18.25 -11.62 -30.12
CA SER A 56 -18.36 -11.02 -31.46
C SER A 56 -19.81 -11.00 -31.96
N TYR A 57 -20.29 -9.83 -32.41
CA TYR A 57 -21.61 -9.68 -33.02
C TYR A 57 -21.62 -9.94 -34.54
N PHE A 58 -20.50 -10.39 -35.10
CA PHE A 58 -20.30 -10.56 -36.55
C PHE A 58 -21.35 -11.48 -37.22
N PHE A 59 -21.74 -12.58 -36.56
CA PHE A 59 -22.65 -13.58 -37.15
C PHE A 59 -24.14 -13.20 -37.10
N ALA A 60 -24.48 -12.10 -36.44
CA ALA A 60 -25.85 -11.64 -36.37
C ALA A 60 -26.41 -11.18 -37.73
N ASP A 61 -25.56 -10.98 -38.75
CA ASP A 61 -26.02 -10.71 -40.13
C ASP A 61 -26.68 -11.92 -40.79
N SER A 62 -26.24 -13.13 -40.43
CA SER A 62 -26.80 -14.38 -40.96
C SER A 62 -28.03 -14.80 -40.17
N ASP A 63 -27.93 -14.82 -38.85
CA ASP A 63 -29.02 -15.14 -37.93
C ASP A 63 -28.81 -14.42 -36.59
N PRO A 64 -29.57 -13.34 -36.30
CA PRO A 64 -29.45 -12.59 -35.05
C PRO A 64 -29.65 -13.45 -33.80
N GLU A 65 -30.48 -14.50 -33.86
CA GLU A 65 -30.78 -15.31 -32.67
C GLU A 65 -29.62 -16.21 -32.24
N LEU A 66 -28.66 -16.48 -33.13
CA LEU A 66 -27.43 -17.18 -32.76
C LEU A 66 -26.63 -16.41 -31.70
N VAL A 67 -26.60 -15.08 -31.81
CA VAL A 67 -25.89 -14.22 -30.87
C VAL A 67 -26.81 -13.77 -29.74
N ASN A 68 -28.04 -13.36 -30.06
CA ASN A 68 -28.99 -12.86 -29.07
C ASN A 68 -29.38 -13.96 -28.07
N GLY A 69 -29.52 -15.23 -28.47
CA GLY A 69 -29.77 -16.35 -27.56
C GLY A 69 -28.64 -16.53 -26.52
N THR A 70 -27.39 -16.41 -26.95
CA THR A 70 -26.23 -16.42 -26.04
C THR A 70 -26.24 -15.22 -25.11
N LEU A 71 -26.50 -14.01 -25.62
CA LEU A 71 -26.61 -12.80 -24.79
C LEU A 71 -27.69 -12.94 -23.71
N ARG A 72 -28.89 -13.42 -24.06
CA ARG A 72 -29.96 -13.69 -23.08
C ARG A 72 -29.50 -14.64 -21.98
N THR A 73 -28.85 -15.72 -22.37
CA THR A 73 -28.35 -16.76 -21.45
C THR A 73 -27.31 -16.16 -20.48
N LEU A 74 -26.31 -15.46 -20.98
CA LEU A 74 -25.26 -14.84 -20.17
C LEU A 74 -25.80 -13.77 -19.22
N ILE A 75 -26.74 -12.96 -19.69
CA ILE A 75 -27.40 -11.94 -18.87
C ILE A 75 -28.19 -12.59 -17.72
N GLN A 76 -28.96 -13.63 -18.01
CA GLN A 76 -29.72 -14.36 -16.99
C GLN A 76 -28.83 -15.08 -15.98
N LYS A 77 -27.61 -15.46 -16.38
CA LYS A 77 -26.56 -16.00 -15.50
C LYS A 77 -25.86 -14.92 -14.66
N GLN A 78 -26.17 -13.64 -14.84
CA GLN A 78 -25.60 -12.52 -14.09
C GLN A 78 -24.08 -12.46 -14.15
N VAL A 79 -23.50 -12.68 -15.34
CA VAL A 79 -22.08 -12.41 -15.57
C VAL A 79 -21.74 -10.96 -15.20
N SER A 80 -20.49 -10.70 -14.81
CA SER A 80 -20.08 -9.39 -14.29
C SER A 80 -20.23 -8.29 -15.33
N GLY A 81 -19.97 -8.59 -16.59
CA GLY A 81 -20.16 -7.68 -17.73
C GLY A 81 -19.94 -8.37 -19.08
N ILE A 82 -20.47 -7.76 -20.14
CA ILE A 82 -20.35 -8.28 -21.51
C ILE A 82 -19.85 -7.16 -22.42
N ALA A 83 -18.72 -7.36 -23.09
CA ALA A 83 -18.22 -6.50 -24.14
C ALA A 83 -18.42 -7.15 -25.51
N ILE A 84 -19.03 -6.39 -26.42
CA ILE A 84 -19.54 -6.89 -27.68
C ILE A 84 -18.79 -6.19 -28.81
N LYS A 85 -18.09 -6.97 -29.64
CA LYS A 85 -17.47 -6.48 -30.87
C LYS A 85 -18.54 -6.27 -31.92
N ILE A 86 -18.94 -5.01 -32.12
CA ILE A 86 -20.07 -4.63 -32.98
C ILE A 86 -19.71 -3.41 -33.84
N PRO A 87 -20.04 -3.41 -35.14
CA PRO A 87 -19.84 -2.24 -36.00
C PRO A 87 -20.52 -0.98 -35.45
N PRO A 88 -19.93 0.23 -35.57
CA PRO A 88 -20.47 1.46 -34.99
C PRO A 88 -21.85 1.87 -35.52
N ASP A 89 -22.21 1.42 -36.72
CA ASP A 89 -23.48 1.67 -37.41
C ASP A 89 -24.58 0.68 -37.01
N ARG A 90 -24.27 -0.29 -36.14
CA ARG A 90 -25.19 -1.34 -35.72
C ARG A 90 -25.54 -1.21 -34.24
N GLU A 91 -26.83 -1.34 -33.96
CA GLU A 91 -27.38 -1.29 -32.60
C GLU A 91 -27.80 -2.67 -32.12
N LEU A 92 -27.71 -2.88 -30.79
CA LEU A 92 -28.25 -4.08 -30.15
C LEU A 92 -29.78 -3.96 -30.00
N PRO A 93 -30.53 -5.08 -30.10
CA PRO A 93 -31.96 -5.09 -29.87
C PRO A 93 -32.37 -4.54 -28.50
N GLU A 94 -33.44 -3.73 -28.44
CA GLU A 94 -33.90 -3.09 -27.20
C GLU A 94 -34.26 -4.10 -26.09
N ASP A 95 -34.77 -5.27 -26.46
CA ASP A 95 -35.14 -6.33 -25.52
C ASP A 95 -33.92 -6.91 -24.81
N ILE A 96 -32.77 -7.01 -25.48
CA ILE A 96 -31.49 -7.39 -24.85
C ILE A 96 -31.03 -6.32 -23.86
N ILE A 97 -31.11 -5.04 -24.24
CA ILE A 97 -30.72 -3.92 -23.36
C ILE A 97 -31.63 -3.86 -22.12
N LYS A 98 -32.94 -4.05 -22.30
CA LYS A 98 -33.91 -4.11 -21.19
C LYS A 98 -33.63 -5.28 -20.25
N LEU A 99 -33.31 -6.45 -20.82
CA LEU A 99 -32.94 -7.63 -20.03
C LEU A 99 -31.66 -7.39 -19.22
N ALA A 100 -30.62 -6.81 -19.84
CA ALA A 100 -29.37 -6.50 -19.16
C ALA A 100 -29.57 -5.53 -17.97
N LYS A 101 -30.39 -4.50 -18.15
CA LYS A 101 -30.77 -3.58 -17.06
C LYS A 101 -31.51 -4.30 -15.92
N LEU A 102 -32.43 -5.20 -16.26
CA LEU A 102 -33.20 -5.98 -15.29
C LEU A 102 -32.31 -6.90 -14.45
N TYR A 103 -31.31 -7.54 -15.07
CA TYR A 103 -30.38 -8.46 -14.42
C TYR A 103 -29.07 -7.83 -13.94
N HIS A 104 -28.95 -6.50 -14.04
CA HIS A 104 -27.81 -5.71 -13.54
C HIS A 104 -26.47 -6.06 -14.21
N VAL A 105 -26.51 -6.43 -15.49
CA VAL A 105 -25.32 -6.77 -16.29
C VAL A 105 -24.97 -5.57 -17.17
N PRO A 106 -23.80 -4.94 -16.99
CA PRO A 106 -23.35 -3.87 -17.87
C PRO A 106 -22.94 -4.41 -19.24
N LEU A 107 -23.31 -3.67 -20.29
CA LEU A 107 -23.02 -4.00 -21.69
C LEU A 107 -22.12 -2.92 -22.29
N PHE A 108 -21.11 -3.36 -23.05
CA PHE A 108 -20.15 -2.49 -23.73
C PHE A 108 -20.06 -2.83 -25.21
N SER A 109 -19.79 -1.83 -26.05
CA SER A 109 -19.46 -2.01 -27.46
C SER A 109 -18.03 -1.57 -27.76
N PHE A 110 -17.34 -2.32 -28.62
CA PHE A 110 -16.06 -1.97 -29.22
C PHE A 110 -15.99 -2.52 -30.66
N TYR A 111 -15.01 -2.10 -31.46
CA TYR A 111 -14.92 -2.56 -32.85
C TYR A 111 -13.48 -2.78 -33.35
N GLU A 112 -12.56 -1.88 -33.03
CA GLU A 112 -11.19 -1.93 -33.58
C GLU A 112 -10.30 -2.95 -32.86
N GLN A 113 -10.48 -3.11 -31.54
CA GLN A 113 -9.59 -3.93 -30.71
C GLN A 113 -9.72 -5.44 -30.99
N PHE A 114 -8.61 -6.16 -30.90
CA PHE A 114 -8.57 -7.63 -30.95
C PHE A 114 -8.95 -8.21 -29.59
N MET A 115 -9.79 -9.24 -29.57
CA MET A 115 -10.30 -9.82 -28.31
C MET A 115 -9.19 -10.55 -27.55
N GLU A 116 -8.22 -11.10 -28.27
CA GLU A 116 -7.01 -11.75 -27.77
C GLU A 116 -6.16 -10.77 -26.94
N ASP A 117 -5.96 -9.56 -27.45
CA ASP A 117 -5.22 -8.51 -26.74
C ASP A 117 -5.98 -8.07 -25.47
N LEU A 118 -7.31 -7.97 -25.57
CA LEU A 118 -8.16 -7.59 -24.45
C LEU A 118 -8.15 -8.64 -23.33
N ILE A 119 -8.30 -9.93 -23.66
CA ILE A 119 -8.27 -11.01 -22.65
C ILE A 119 -6.88 -11.13 -22.01
N ILE A 120 -5.80 -11.00 -22.78
CA ILE A 120 -4.43 -11.00 -22.25
C ILE A 120 -4.25 -9.83 -21.29
N CYS A 121 -4.69 -8.64 -21.68
CA CYS A 121 -4.58 -7.44 -20.85
C CYS A 121 -5.34 -7.57 -19.52
N ILE A 122 -6.59 -8.06 -19.53
CA ILE A 122 -7.35 -8.27 -18.28
C ILE A 122 -6.71 -9.37 -17.44
N ASN A 123 -6.34 -10.51 -18.04
CA ASN A 123 -5.77 -11.64 -17.30
C ASN A 123 -4.41 -11.32 -16.67
N GLU A 124 -3.52 -10.65 -17.41
CA GLU A 124 -2.26 -10.18 -16.85
C GLU A 124 -2.51 -9.18 -15.72
N SER A 125 -3.42 -8.20 -15.89
CA SER A 125 -3.80 -7.27 -14.81
C SER A 125 -4.27 -8.01 -13.54
N MET A 126 -5.07 -9.06 -13.69
CA MET A 126 -5.52 -9.88 -12.55
C MET A 126 -4.40 -10.73 -11.94
N LYS A 127 -3.52 -11.30 -12.76
CA LYS A 127 -2.38 -12.13 -12.31
C LYS A 127 -1.36 -11.30 -11.56
N THR A 128 -1.07 -10.10 -12.05
CA THR A 128 -0.21 -9.12 -11.42
C THR A 128 -0.73 -8.73 -10.03
N ARG A 129 -2.05 -8.51 -9.88
CA ARG A 129 -2.67 -8.35 -8.54
C ARG A 129 -2.46 -9.53 -7.62
N ALA A 130 -2.59 -10.75 -8.12
CA ALA A 130 -2.34 -11.95 -7.32
C ALA A 130 -0.85 -12.06 -6.91
N GLN A 131 0.06 -11.72 -7.82
CA GLN A 131 1.51 -11.66 -7.50
C GLN A 131 1.82 -10.64 -6.41
N TYR A 132 1.11 -9.50 -6.34
CA TYR A 132 1.30 -8.53 -5.26
C TYR A 132 0.87 -9.05 -3.91
N VAL A 133 -0.28 -9.72 -3.82
CA VAL A 133 -0.73 -10.34 -2.56
C VAL A 133 0.31 -11.35 -2.10
N ILE A 134 0.84 -12.16 -3.03
CA ILE A 134 1.89 -13.13 -2.73
C ILE A 134 3.20 -12.43 -2.29
N ALA A 135 3.60 -11.33 -2.95
CA ALA A 135 4.80 -10.59 -2.59
C ALA A 135 4.66 -9.92 -1.19
N GLU A 136 3.49 -9.37 -0.88
CA GLU A 136 3.15 -8.82 0.44
C GLU A 136 3.21 -9.92 1.52
N GLU A 137 2.62 -11.09 1.28
CA GLU A 137 2.72 -12.25 2.19
C GLU A 137 4.17 -12.70 2.43
N LYS A 138 4.97 -12.77 1.36
CA LYS A 138 6.40 -13.12 1.43
C LYS A 138 7.20 -12.11 2.25
N LEU A 139 6.98 -10.82 2.02
CA LEU A 139 7.64 -9.75 2.77
C LEU A 139 7.26 -9.79 4.26
N ASN A 140 5.98 -10.01 4.55
CA ASN A 140 5.48 -10.18 5.91
C ASN A 140 6.10 -11.40 6.60
N SER A 141 6.28 -12.52 5.89
CA SER A 141 6.99 -13.69 6.41
C SER A 141 8.46 -13.37 6.71
N ILE A 142 9.16 -12.64 5.83
CA ILE A 142 10.56 -12.22 6.06
C ILE A 142 10.71 -11.39 7.35
N VAL A 143 9.75 -10.52 7.64
CA VAL A 143 9.83 -9.59 8.79
C VAL A 143 9.39 -10.24 10.10
N ASN A 144 8.30 -11.02 10.08
CA ASN A 144 7.63 -11.48 11.30
C ASN A 144 8.10 -12.86 11.78
N GLU A 145 8.70 -13.67 10.90
CA GLU A 145 9.18 -15.00 11.25
C GLU A 145 10.70 -15.04 11.42
N LYS A 146 11.18 -16.00 12.22
CA LYS A 146 12.62 -16.24 12.38
C LYS A 146 13.14 -17.14 11.27
N HIS A 147 13.59 -16.54 10.19
CA HIS A 147 14.21 -17.23 9.06
C HIS A 147 15.74 -17.33 9.18
N LYS A 148 16.33 -18.36 8.57
CA LYS A 148 17.78 -18.40 8.32
C LYS A 148 18.11 -17.48 7.14
N PRO A 149 19.33 -16.91 7.06
CA PRO A 149 19.70 -16.01 5.95
C PRO A 149 19.42 -16.59 4.56
N SER A 150 19.78 -17.85 4.30
CA SER A 150 19.51 -18.50 3.01
C SER A 150 18.02 -18.66 2.67
N THR A 151 17.15 -18.68 3.68
CA THR A 151 15.70 -18.70 3.48
C THR A 151 15.17 -17.32 3.14
N VAL A 152 15.71 -16.27 3.79
CA VAL A 152 15.41 -14.87 3.45
C VAL A 152 15.78 -14.60 1.99
N GLU A 153 16.99 -14.98 1.57
CA GLU A 153 17.44 -14.82 0.19
C GLU A 153 16.53 -15.54 -0.81
N LYS A 154 16.14 -16.80 -0.50
CA LYS A 154 15.21 -17.55 -1.35
C LYS A 154 13.86 -16.85 -1.49
N ILE A 155 13.26 -16.41 -0.39
CA ILE A 155 11.97 -15.70 -0.42
C ILE A 155 12.10 -14.37 -1.17
N ALA A 156 13.22 -13.66 -1.01
CA ALA A 156 13.50 -12.43 -1.76
C ALA A 156 13.56 -12.67 -3.28
N LEU A 157 14.23 -13.73 -3.72
CA LEU A 157 14.27 -14.12 -5.15
C LEU A 157 12.91 -14.61 -5.66
N GLU A 158 12.05 -15.12 -4.79
CA GLU A 158 10.66 -15.43 -5.14
C GLU A 158 9.77 -14.18 -5.23
N ILE A 159 10.19 -13.02 -4.68
CA ILE A 159 9.56 -11.71 -4.90
C ILE A 159 10.04 -11.15 -6.24
N ASN A 160 11.35 -11.11 -6.48
CA ASN A 160 11.94 -10.73 -7.76
C ASN A 160 13.17 -11.61 -8.08
N PRO A 161 13.10 -12.46 -9.12
CA PRO A 161 14.21 -13.31 -9.53
C PRO A 161 15.46 -12.56 -10.01
N HIS A 162 15.34 -11.25 -10.27
CA HIS A 162 16.42 -10.41 -10.78
C HIS A 162 17.15 -9.64 -9.68
N PHE A 163 16.84 -9.87 -8.40
CA PHE A 163 17.60 -9.24 -7.34
C PHE A 163 19.07 -9.65 -7.36
N HIS A 164 19.92 -8.65 -7.19
CA HIS A 164 21.35 -8.80 -7.03
C HIS A 164 21.75 -8.90 -5.55
N PRO A 165 23.00 -9.31 -5.24
CA PRO A 165 23.42 -9.64 -3.88
C PRO A 165 23.37 -8.48 -2.90
N SER A 166 23.57 -7.24 -3.35
CA SER A 166 23.59 -6.06 -2.50
C SER A 166 22.29 -5.30 -2.59
N ILE A 167 21.69 -4.93 -1.46
CA ILE A 167 20.39 -4.27 -1.40
C ILE A 167 20.40 -3.01 -0.54
N ILE A 168 19.49 -2.12 -0.88
CA ILE A 168 18.95 -1.06 -0.01
C ILE A 168 17.44 -1.19 0.01
N THR A 169 16.81 -0.58 1.01
CA THR A 169 15.35 -0.49 1.05
C THR A 169 14.89 0.90 1.43
N ALA A 170 13.73 1.28 0.94
CA ALA A 170 13.05 2.51 1.32
C ALA A 170 11.59 2.23 1.65
N ASN A 171 11.16 2.64 2.85
CA ASN A 171 9.77 2.56 3.27
C ASN A 171 9.08 3.89 2.97
N ILE A 172 7.95 3.84 2.27
CA ILE A 172 7.22 5.00 1.74
C ILE A 172 5.80 5.00 2.30
N THR A 173 5.38 6.11 2.86
CA THR A 173 4.04 6.31 3.45
C THR A 173 3.44 7.64 2.98
N SER A 174 2.11 7.77 3.00
CA SER A 174 1.46 8.99 2.50
C SER A 174 1.60 10.13 3.49
N ARG A 175 1.62 11.37 3.02
CA ARG A 175 1.43 12.54 3.89
C ARG A 175 -0.03 12.78 4.26
N ASP A 176 -0.98 12.27 3.47
CA ASP A 176 -2.40 12.48 3.68
C ASP A 176 -3.02 11.32 4.47
N MET A 177 -2.88 11.38 5.80
CA MET A 177 -3.45 10.40 6.74
C MET A 177 -4.98 10.37 6.75
N SER A 178 -5.66 11.37 6.18
CA SER A 178 -7.12 11.42 6.13
C SER A 178 -7.71 10.50 5.06
N ASN A 179 -6.87 9.94 4.18
CA ASN A 179 -7.31 9.23 3.00
C ASN A 179 -6.36 8.09 2.63
N ASN A 180 -6.30 7.04 3.48
CA ASN A 180 -5.56 5.79 3.21
C ASN A 180 -5.91 5.14 1.84
N LEU A 181 -7.05 5.50 1.23
CA LEU A 181 -7.38 5.14 -0.15
C LEU A 181 -6.39 5.70 -1.19
N LYS A 182 -5.67 6.79 -0.93
CA LYS A 182 -4.77 7.42 -1.90
C LYS A 182 -3.52 6.59 -2.16
N ILE A 183 -2.89 5.97 -1.15
CA ILE A 183 -1.74 5.08 -1.41
C ILE A 183 -2.16 3.84 -2.18
N HIS A 184 -3.33 3.25 -1.90
CA HIS A 184 -3.85 2.18 -2.73
C HIS A 184 -4.12 2.64 -4.17
N THR A 185 -4.64 3.86 -4.34
CA THR A 185 -4.81 4.47 -5.67
C THR A 185 -3.47 4.76 -6.37
N TYR A 186 -2.43 5.18 -5.63
CA TYR A 186 -1.07 5.31 -6.15
C TYR A 186 -0.54 3.93 -6.51
N PHE A 187 -0.69 2.93 -5.65
CA PHE A 187 -0.32 1.54 -5.88
C PHE A 187 -0.97 1.02 -7.16
N ASP A 188 -2.30 1.08 -7.29
CA ASP A 188 -3.01 0.64 -8.48
C ASP A 188 -2.51 1.37 -9.76
N LYS A 189 -2.21 2.68 -9.67
CA LYS A 189 -1.65 3.46 -10.79
C LYS A 189 -0.19 3.13 -11.11
N LEU A 190 0.65 2.92 -10.09
CA LEU A 190 2.05 2.53 -10.20
C LEU A 190 2.16 1.17 -10.89
N MET A 191 1.34 0.24 -10.44
CA MET A 191 1.31 -1.13 -10.91
C MET A 191 0.76 -1.19 -12.35
N TYR A 192 -0.24 -0.35 -12.65
CA TYR A 192 -0.71 -0.17 -14.03
C TYR A 192 0.36 0.47 -14.96
N ARG A 193 1.20 1.37 -14.47
CA ARG A 193 2.27 2.00 -15.27
C ARG A 193 3.47 1.07 -15.50
N GLN A 194 3.91 0.33 -14.48
CA GLN A 194 4.97 -0.66 -14.63
C GLN A 194 4.61 -1.75 -15.64
N TYR A 195 3.33 -2.08 -15.80
CA TYR A 195 2.88 -3.02 -16.84
C TYR A 195 3.17 -2.56 -18.28
N ARG A 196 3.29 -1.25 -18.53
CA ARG A 196 3.73 -0.75 -19.84
C ARG A 196 5.23 -0.90 -20.06
N ASP A 197 5.98 -1.12 -18.99
CA ASP A 197 7.43 -1.26 -19.08
C ASP A 197 7.79 -2.73 -19.25
N THR A 198 8.30 -3.07 -20.43
CA THR A 198 8.82 -4.42 -20.73
C THR A 198 10.20 -4.66 -20.12
N LYS A 199 10.77 -3.67 -19.41
CA LYS A 199 12.09 -3.78 -18.80
C LYS A 199 12.04 -4.67 -17.56
N VAL A 200 13.03 -5.55 -17.50
CA VAL A 200 13.44 -6.23 -16.27
C VAL A 200 14.10 -5.21 -15.37
N HIS A 201 13.67 -5.18 -14.11
CA HIS A 201 14.17 -4.23 -13.12
C HIS A 201 14.82 -4.96 -11.95
N ASP A 202 15.94 -4.40 -11.48
CA ASP A 202 16.68 -4.88 -10.32
C ASP A 202 16.11 -4.31 -9.00
N TYR A 203 14.88 -3.78 -9.06
CA TYR A 203 14.13 -3.25 -7.92
C TYR A 203 12.70 -3.78 -7.90
N SER A 204 12.02 -3.68 -6.76
CA SER A 204 10.60 -4.01 -6.64
C SER A 204 9.90 -3.13 -5.63
N PHE A 205 8.66 -2.77 -5.96
CA PHE A 205 7.70 -2.21 -5.01
C PHE A 205 6.85 -3.33 -4.45
N VAL A 206 6.81 -3.43 -3.13
CA VAL A 206 6.00 -4.42 -2.41
C VAL A 206 5.14 -3.68 -1.40
N LYS A 207 3.84 -3.97 -1.37
CA LYS A 207 2.95 -3.39 -0.38
C LYS A 207 3.31 -3.90 1.02
N MET A 208 3.28 -3.02 2.02
CA MET A 208 3.51 -3.39 3.42
C MET A 208 2.67 -2.50 4.34
N GLY A 209 1.61 -3.07 4.92
CA GLY A 209 0.66 -2.30 5.74
C GLY A 209 -0.02 -1.19 4.92
N HIS A 210 -0.02 0.05 5.44
CA HIS A 210 -0.49 1.23 4.71
C HIS A 210 0.60 1.92 3.86
N GLY A 211 1.79 1.33 3.74
CA GLY A 211 2.91 1.87 2.98
C GLY A 211 3.35 0.97 1.82
N ILE A 212 4.44 1.40 1.19
CA ILE A 212 5.12 0.68 0.12
C ILE A 212 6.59 0.52 0.51
N MET A 213 7.09 -0.70 0.39
CA MET A 213 8.50 -1.02 0.48
C MET A 213 9.10 -1.04 -0.92
N LEU A 214 10.05 -0.15 -1.18
CA LEU A 214 10.93 -0.22 -2.34
C LEU A 214 12.19 -0.99 -1.94
N ILE A 215 12.48 -2.07 -2.66
CA ILE A 215 13.71 -2.84 -2.54
C ILE A 215 14.51 -2.59 -3.81
N CYS A 216 15.70 -2.00 -3.70
CA CYS A 216 16.62 -1.85 -4.83
C CYS A 216 17.82 -2.76 -4.61
N SER A 217 18.21 -3.49 -5.65
CA SER A 217 19.38 -4.36 -5.62
C SER A 217 20.44 -3.91 -6.62
N TYR A 218 21.69 -4.23 -6.33
CA TYR A 218 22.87 -3.76 -7.06
C TYR A 218 23.86 -4.90 -7.26
N GLN A 219 24.44 -4.94 -8.45
CA GLN A 219 25.71 -5.64 -8.67
C GLN A 219 26.85 -4.88 -7.98
N GLU A 220 27.94 -5.57 -7.64
CA GLU A 220 29.08 -4.97 -6.93
C GLU A 220 29.62 -3.69 -7.60
N ASP A 221 29.62 -3.64 -8.93
CA ASP A 221 30.16 -2.51 -9.70
C ASP A 221 29.22 -1.29 -9.78
N ASN A 222 27.94 -1.43 -9.39
CA ASN A 222 26.89 -0.41 -9.55
C ASN A 222 26.32 0.08 -8.21
N ILE A 223 27.00 -0.20 -7.10
CA ILE A 223 26.57 0.23 -5.77
C ILE A 223 26.69 1.77 -5.66
N PRO A 224 25.66 2.48 -5.14
CA PRO A 224 25.78 3.92 -4.90
C PRO A 224 26.94 4.26 -3.97
N GLU A 225 27.81 5.18 -4.38
CA GLU A 225 29.02 5.55 -3.62
C GLU A 225 28.72 6.27 -2.29
N ASP A 226 27.60 6.99 -2.24
CA ASP A 226 27.18 7.76 -1.08
C ASP A 226 25.65 7.86 -0.96
N TYR A 227 25.19 8.47 0.14
CA TYR A 227 23.77 8.68 0.41
C TYR A 227 23.08 9.56 -0.64
N GLN A 228 23.77 10.54 -1.22
CA GLN A 228 23.17 11.42 -2.21
C GLN A 228 22.89 10.67 -3.51
N ASN A 229 23.85 9.87 -3.99
CA ASN A 229 23.66 9.01 -5.16
C ASN A 229 22.54 7.98 -4.93
N MET A 230 22.46 7.43 -3.72
CA MET A 230 21.37 6.54 -3.33
C MET A 230 19.99 7.23 -3.38
N LEU A 231 19.89 8.42 -2.80
CA LEU A 231 18.66 9.20 -2.76
C LEU A 231 18.23 9.65 -4.16
N HIS A 232 19.17 10.06 -5.01
CA HIS A 232 18.90 10.39 -6.41
C HIS A 232 18.32 9.19 -7.17
N HIS A 233 18.97 8.03 -7.07
CA HIS A 233 18.47 6.82 -7.72
C HIS A 233 17.07 6.41 -7.23
N ILE A 234 16.82 6.46 -5.92
CA ILE A 234 15.48 6.21 -5.37
C ILE A 234 14.46 7.21 -5.95
N ASN A 235 14.80 8.50 -5.97
CA ASN A 235 13.91 9.53 -6.49
C ASN A 235 13.62 9.35 -7.99
N ASP A 236 14.60 8.96 -8.80
CA ASP A 236 14.41 8.67 -10.22
C ASP A 236 13.39 7.52 -10.41
N ILE A 237 13.57 6.41 -9.68
CA ILE A 237 12.62 5.29 -9.68
C ILE A 237 11.21 5.77 -9.29
N LEU A 238 11.10 6.58 -8.23
CA LEU A 238 9.81 7.07 -7.74
C LEU A 238 9.13 8.01 -8.74
N VAL A 239 9.87 8.91 -9.38
CA VAL A 239 9.35 9.83 -10.39
C VAL A 239 8.91 9.08 -11.65
N GLU A 240 9.70 8.12 -12.13
CA GLU A 240 9.34 7.25 -13.26
C GLU A 240 8.06 6.46 -12.97
N ALA A 241 7.93 5.94 -11.75
CA ALA A 241 6.73 5.25 -11.31
C ALA A 241 5.53 6.21 -11.15
N GLY A 242 5.77 7.51 -10.91
CA GLY A 242 4.76 8.57 -10.89
C GLY A 242 4.41 9.10 -9.51
N PHE A 243 5.25 8.85 -8.51
CA PHE A 243 5.14 9.50 -7.21
C PHE A 243 5.46 11.00 -7.33
N LEU A 244 4.74 11.80 -6.55
CA LEU A 244 5.03 13.23 -6.40
C LEU A 244 5.83 13.43 -5.10
N PRO A 245 7.01 14.08 -5.12
CA PRO A 245 7.86 14.24 -3.93
C PRO A 245 7.15 14.81 -2.69
N GLU A 246 6.14 15.68 -2.88
CA GLU A 246 5.39 16.29 -1.79
C GLU A 246 4.29 15.39 -1.19
N SER A 247 4.01 14.24 -1.82
CA SER A 247 2.88 13.36 -1.46
C SER A 247 3.23 12.25 -0.47
N TYR A 248 4.51 12.04 -0.17
CA TYR A 248 4.98 10.95 0.69
C TYR A 248 6.04 11.37 1.72
N HIS A 249 6.19 10.53 2.74
CA HIS A 249 7.36 10.43 3.61
C HIS A 249 8.17 9.21 3.20
N ILE A 250 9.50 9.28 3.30
CA ILE A 250 10.39 8.16 2.97
C ILE A 250 11.45 7.95 4.04
N GLY A 251 11.63 6.70 4.46
CA GLY A 251 12.72 6.26 5.33
C GLY A 251 13.61 5.28 4.60
N ILE A 252 14.92 5.48 4.64
CA ILE A 252 15.87 4.76 3.81
C ILE A 252 16.85 3.97 4.68
N CYS A 253 17.03 2.69 4.39
CA CYS A 253 18.18 1.93 4.87
C CYS A 253 19.38 2.30 4.01
N ASP A 254 20.20 3.21 4.50
CA ASP A 254 21.38 3.75 3.82
C ASP A 254 22.66 2.93 4.05
N GLU A 255 22.51 1.72 4.61
CA GLU A 255 23.56 0.69 4.69
C GLU A 255 23.33 -0.34 3.58
N ILE A 256 24.37 -0.61 2.79
CA ILE A 256 24.34 -1.67 1.78
C ILE A 256 24.40 -3.01 2.49
N LEU A 257 23.32 -3.78 2.40
CA LEU A 257 23.21 -5.09 3.04
C LEU A 257 23.18 -6.21 2.00
N PRO A 258 23.64 -7.42 2.33
CA PRO A 258 23.41 -8.58 1.48
C PRO A 258 21.90 -8.93 1.44
N LEU A 259 21.45 -9.53 0.34
CA LEU A 259 20.05 -9.91 0.09
C LEU A 259 19.50 -10.85 1.18
N ASP A 260 20.35 -11.68 1.77
CA ASP A 260 20.02 -12.60 2.85
C ASP A 260 19.73 -11.90 4.20
N ARG A 261 19.96 -10.58 4.29
CA ARG A 261 19.61 -9.68 5.41
C ARG A 261 18.48 -8.70 5.06
N LEU A 262 17.65 -9.03 4.07
CA LEU A 262 16.51 -8.19 3.68
C LEU A 262 15.57 -7.84 4.84
N ASN A 263 15.34 -8.75 5.79
CA ASN A 263 14.56 -8.48 7.00
C ASN A 263 15.12 -7.29 7.80
N GLU A 264 16.45 -7.19 7.92
CA GLU A 264 17.10 -6.09 8.62
C GLU A 264 16.98 -4.78 7.85
N ALA A 265 17.18 -4.81 6.52
CA ALA A 265 17.02 -3.64 5.68
C ALA A 265 15.62 -3.04 5.82
N ILE A 266 14.58 -3.89 5.77
CA ILE A 266 13.17 -3.50 5.92
C ILE A 266 12.92 -2.84 7.28
N ILE A 267 13.41 -3.44 8.38
CA ILE A 267 13.22 -2.87 9.73
C ILE A 267 13.90 -1.49 9.82
N LYS A 268 15.11 -1.34 9.26
CA LYS A 268 15.85 -0.08 9.26
C LYS A 268 15.09 1.02 8.50
N SER A 269 14.64 0.74 7.28
CA SER A 269 13.89 1.72 6.47
C SER A 269 12.53 2.08 7.09
N LYS A 270 11.81 1.10 7.67
CA LYS A 270 10.57 1.34 8.43
C LYS A 270 10.81 2.26 9.62
N ASN A 271 11.81 1.96 10.44
CA ASN A 271 12.17 2.78 11.60
C ASN A 271 12.59 4.20 11.20
N ALA A 272 13.37 4.34 10.12
CA ALA A 272 13.75 5.64 9.60
C ALA A 272 12.54 6.47 9.18
N ASN A 273 11.56 5.85 8.52
CA ASN A 273 10.34 6.53 8.07
C ASN A 273 9.51 7.03 9.26
N ILE A 274 9.27 6.17 10.26
CA ILE A 274 8.50 6.51 11.47
C ILE A 274 9.16 7.68 12.22
N VAL A 275 10.48 7.62 12.39
CA VAL A 275 11.22 8.70 13.06
C VAL A 275 11.22 9.98 12.22
N GLY A 276 11.33 9.87 10.89
CA GLY A 276 11.20 11.00 9.98
C GLY A 276 9.85 11.71 10.14
N GLN A 277 8.75 10.95 10.13
CA GLN A 277 7.40 11.47 10.38
C GLN A 277 7.29 12.15 11.75
N PHE A 278 7.86 11.55 12.80
CA PHE A 278 7.87 12.12 14.15
C PHE A 278 8.55 13.50 14.22
N PHE A 279 9.54 13.75 13.37
CA PHE A 279 10.23 15.03 13.23
C PHE A 279 9.75 15.89 12.06
N GLU A 280 8.65 15.53 11.41
CA GLU A 280 8.11 16.21 10.22
C GLU A 280 9.14 16.32 9.07
N GLN A 281 10.04 15.33 8.97
CA GLN A 281 11.01 15.20 7.89
C GLN A 281 10.43 14.40 6.72
N THR A 282 10.81 14.80 5.51
CA THR A 282 10.30 14.25 4.26
C THR A 282 11.03 12.98 3.84
N ASP A 283 12.34 12.98 4.04
CA ASP A 283 13.28 11.91 3.77
C ASP A 283 14.20 11.74 4.97
N THR A 284 14.48 10.48 5.34
CA THR A 284 15.28 10.19 6.53
C THR A 284 16.14 8.97 6.31
N ALA A 285 17.46 9.13 6.46
CA ALA A 285 18.41 8.02 6.47
C ALA A 285 18.39 7.31 7.83
N TYR A 286 18.41 5.97 7.83
CA TYR A 286 18.48 5.21 9.07
C TYR A 286 19.73 5.55 9.88
N SER A 287 20.87 5.81 9.23
CA SER A 287 22.09 6.20 9.93
C SER A 287 21.92 7.47 10.77
N GLN A 288 21.03 8.38 10.36
CA GLN A 288 20.81 9.72 10.94
C GLN A 288 19.82 9.75 12.11
N ILE A 289 19.05 8.68 12.36
CA ILE A 289 18.03 8.70 13.44
C ILE A 289 18.61 8.61 14.86
N GLY A 290 19.93 8.51 15.02
CA GLY A 290 20.61 8.63 16.32
C GLY A 290 20.10 7.65 17.39
N ILE A 291 19.76 8.19 18.58
CA ILE A 291 19.26 7.39 19.72
C ILE A 291 17.95 6.65 19.39
N TYR A 292 17.20 7.12 18.39
CA TYR A 292 15.92 6.51 18.02
C TYR A 292 16.08 5.10 17.41
N LYS A 293 17.29 4.69 17.00
CA LYS A 293 17.58 3.27 16.68
C LYS A 293 17.23 2.35 17.85
N TYR A 294 17.55 2.78 19.08
CA TYR A 294 17.31 2.02 20.30
C TYR A 294 15.87 2.20 20.78
N VAL A 295 15.33 3.42 20.70
CA VAL A 295 13.92 3.70 21.05
C VAL A 295 12.99 2.84 20.20
N MET A 296 13.21 2.76 18.87
CA MET A 296 12.43 1.91 17.98
C MET A 296 12.55 0.43 18.32
N SER A 297 13.69 -0.04 18.83
CA SER A 297 13.82 -1.44 19.29
C SER A 297 12.93 -1.75 20.49
N LEU A 298 12.68 -0.77 21.36
CA LEU A 298 11.74 -0.89 22.47
C LEU A 298 10.29 -0.84 21.98
N VAL A 299 9.97 0.12 21.11
CA VAL A 299 8.62 0.29 20.54
C VAL A 299 8.20 -0.94 19.74
N ASN A 300 9.10 -1.53 18.96
CA ASN A 300 8.83 -2.72 18.15
C ASN A 300 8.77 -4.01 18.98
N ASN A 301 9.06 -3.97 20.29
CA ASN A 301 8.95 -5.13 21.17
C ASN A 301 7.67 -5.02 22.01
N PRO A 302 6.62 -5.83 21.72
CA PRO A 302 5.34 -5.71 22.41
C PRO A 302 5.43 -5.84 23.93
N MET A 303 6.36 -6.67 24.44
CA MET A 303 6.53 -6.85 25.88
C MET A 303 7.12 -5.60 26.55
N LEU A 304 8.14 -5.00 25.92
CA LEU A 304 8.76 -3.77 26.44
C LEU A 304 7.85 -2.55 26.27
N TYR A 305 7.09 -2.50 25.18
CA TYR A 305 6.14 -1.42 24.96
C TYR A 305 4.97 -1.46 25.96
N HIS A 306 4.55 -2.65 26.42
CA HIS A 306 3.52 -2.75 27.47
C HIS A 306 3.93 -2.02 28.76
N GLU A 307 5.21 -2.08 29.16
CA GLU A 307 5.72 -1.35 30.33
C GLU A 307 5.66 0.18 30.12
N VAL A 308 5.89 0.65 28.89
CA VAL A 308 5.71 2.07 28.51
C VAL A 308 4.24 2.46 28.60
N GLU A 309 3.33 1.62 28.10
CA GLU A 309 1.89 1.87 28.13
C GLU A 309 1.36 1.95 29.57
N GLU A 310 1.79 1.04 30.45
CA GLU A 310 1.46 1.09 31.88
C GLU A 310 1.93 2.39 32.54
N SER A 311 3.17 2.81 32.25
CA SER A 311 3.75 4.06 32.74
C SER A 311 2.92 5.28 32.31
N VAL A 312 2.55 5.36 31.04
CA VAL A 312 1.71 6.46 30.53
C VAL A 312 0.29 6.39 31.12
N SER A 313 -0.27 5.19 31.31
CA SER A 313 -1.59 5.00 31.92
C SER A 313 -1.66 5.55 33.35
N ILE A 314 -0.58 5.46 34.12
CA ILE A 314 -0.49 6.05 35.47
C ILE A 314 -0.71 7.57 35.40
N LEU A 315 -0.05 8.24 34.47
CA LEU A 315 -0.19 9.70 34.29
C LEU A 315 -1.60 10.07 33.82
N GLN A 316 -2.15 9.33 32.84
CA GLN A 316 -3.51 9.57 32.33
C GLN A 316 -4.58 9.41 33.42
N LYS A 317 -4.48 8.38 34.27
CA LYS A 317 -5.40 8.17 35.40
C LYS A 317 -5.30 9.28 36.44
N TYR A 318 -4.11 9.82 36.67
CA TYR A 318 -3.92 10.95 37.58
C TYR A 318 -4.58 12.22 37.01
N ASP A 319 -4.33 12.53 35.73
CA ASP A 319 -4.92 13.68 35.05
C ASP A 319 -6.45 13.64 35.11
N ALA A 320 -7.06 12.49 34.81
CA ALA A 320 -8.51 12.31 34.87
C ALA A 320 -9.13 12.45 36.27
N SER A 321 -8.38 12.13 37.33
CA SER A 321 -8.89 12.17 38.71
C SER A 321 -8.68 13.50 39.42
N HIS A 322 -7.74 14.33 38.92
CA HIS A 322 -7.35 15.58 39.58
C HIS A 322 -7.57 16.83 38.72
N ASP A 323 -8.09 16.68 37.49
CA ASP A 323 -8.31 17.78 36.53
C ASP A 323 -7.03 18.60 36.30
N VAL A 324 -5.94 17.89 36.01
CA VAL A 324 -4.62 18.46 35.71
C VAL A 324 -4.08 17.88 34.40
N ASN A 325 -3.06 18.54 33.84
CA ASN A 325 -2.43 18.16 32.57
C ASN A 325 -0.96 17.73 32.78
N LEU A 326 -0.70 16.69 33.58
CA LEU A 326 0.65 16.16 33.79
C LEU A 326 1.21 15.59 32.50
N LEU A 327 0.47 14.72 31.80
CA LEU A 327 0.99 14.03 30.62
C LEU A 327 1.39 15.03 29.54
N GLU A 328 0.54 16.01 29.25
CA GLU A 328 0.83 17.11 28.31
C GLU A 328 2.08 17.89 28.74
N THR A 329 2.21 18.19 30.04
CA THR A 329 3.38 18.92 30.56
C THR A 329 4.67 18.11 30.39
N VAL A 330 4.63 16.80 30.66
CA VAL A 330 5.78 15.91 30.50
C VAL A 330 6.15 15.74 29.02
N ILE A 331 5.16 15.63 28.12
CA ILE A 331 5.38 15.57 26.68
C ILE A 331 6.11 16.82 26.18
N SER A 332 5.61 18.02 26.52
CA SER A 332 6.27 19.28 26.14
C SER A 332 7.67 19.39 26.75
N TYR A 333 7.84 18.98 28.02
CA TYR A 333 9.15 18.96 28.67
C TYR A 333 10.17 18.08 27.95
N VAL A 334 9.78 16.87 27.54
CA VAL A 334 10.66 15.95 26.80
C VAL A 334 10.94 16.47 25.38
N LYS A 335 9.95 17.05 24.69
CA LYS A 335 10.16 17.70 23.38
C LYS A 335 11.14 18.87 23.46
N ASN A 336 11.11 19.62 24.56
CA ASN A 336 12.05 20.71 24.83
C ASN A 336 13.38 20.25 25.46
N ASN A 337 13.71 18.96 25.41
CA ASN A 337 14.95 18.38 25.95
C ASN A 337 15.17 18.71 27.44
N GLY A 338 14.10 18.77 28.22
CA GLY A 338 14.17 19.06 29.65
C GLY A 338 14.31 20.54 30.01
N ASP A 339 14.09 21.46 29.05
CA ASP A 339 14.16 22.90 29.30
C ASP A 339 12.86 23.41 29.92
N PHE A 340 12.89 23.69 31.23
CA PHE A 340 11.75 24.24 31.96
C PHE A 340 11.28 25.59 31.43
N ALA A 341 12.17 26.46 30.95
CA ALA A 341 11.80 27.79 30.47
C ALA A 341 11.02 27.69 29.16
N LYS A 342 11.53 26.92 28.19
CA LYS A 342 10.84 26.65 26.92
C LYS A 342 9.50 25.95 27.12
N THR A 343 9.46 24.96 28.02
CA THR A 343 8.22 24.25 28.38
C THR A 343 7.18 25.18 29.00
N SER A 344 7.61 26.14 29.83
CA SER A 344 6.72 27.12 30.46
C SER A 344 6.11 28.07 29.43
N GLU A 345 6.93 28.51 28.46
CA GLU A 345 6.51 29.36 27.36
C GLU A 345 5.52 28.64 26.43
N GLU A 346 5.83 27.40 26.00
CA GLU A 346 4.97 26.60 25.12
C GLU A 346 3.59 26.32 25.74
N LEU A 347 3.55 26.00 27.04
CA LEU A 347 2.31 25.67 27.75
C LEU A 347 1.57 26.89 28.30
N PHE A 348 2.12 28.10 28.14
CA PHE A 348 1.62 29.33 28.76
C PHE A 348 1.42 29.17 30.29
N GLN A 349 2.34 28.48 30.96
CA GLN A 349 2.31 28.22 32.40
C GLN A 349 3.48 28.89 33.12
N HIS A 350 3.31 29.18 34.42
CA HIS A 350 4.43 29.65 35.24
C HIS A 350 5.44 28.51 35.47
N SER A 351 6.74 28.82 35.46
CA SER A 351 7.83 27.81 35.60
C SER A 351 7.74 26.94 36.86
N ASN A 352 7.27 27.53 37.97
CA ASN A 352 7.01 26.76 39.20
C ASN A 352 5.94 25.67 39.01
N THR A 353 4.90 25.95 38.22
CA THR A 353 3.83 24.99 37.93
C THR A 353 4.35 23.84 37.09
N VAL A 354 5.14 24.13 36.05
CA VAL A 354 5.78 23.10 35.22
C VAL A 354 6.69 22.22 36.08
N ARG A 355 7.57 22.81 36.89
CA ARG A 355 8.48 22.06 37.78
C ARG A 355 7.72 21.19 38.78
N TYR A 356 6.62 21.70 39.35
CA TYR A 356 5.76 20.92 40.24
C TYR A 356 5.17 19.71 39.52
N ARG A 357 4.63 19.91 38.31
CA ARG A 357 4.04 18.85 37.48
C ARG A 357 5.07 17.78 37.10
N ILE A 358 6.26 18.18 36.65
CA ILE A 358 7.33 17.22 36.31
C ILE A 358 7.72 16.39 37.54
N ARG A 359 7.99 17.02 38.69
CA ARG A 359 8.29 16.29 39.94
C ARG A 359 7.18 15.34 40.37
N LYS A 360 5.92 15.74 40.18
CA LYS A 360 4.78 14.88 40.49
C LYS A 360 4.75 13.66 39.55
N ALA A 361 5.04 13.85 38.26
CA ALA A 361 5.13 12.76 37.30
C ALA A 361 6.27 11.78 37.66
N GLU A 362 7.46 12.29 38.00
CA GLU A 362 8.61 11.48 38.45
C GLU A 362 8.22 10.60 39.65
N GLN A 363 7.53 11.18 40.64
CA GLN A 363 7.05 10.44 41.83
C GLN A 363 6.01 9.37 41.50
N LEU A 364 5.07 9.66 40.58
CA LEU A 364 4.03 8.72 40.20
C LEU A 364 4.58 7.53 39.42
N LEU A 365 5.57 7.78 38.56
CA LEU A 365 6.24 6.75 37.77
C LEU A 365 7.23 5.92 38.58
N GLY A 366 7.63 6.37 39.78
CA GLY A 366 8.55 5.62 40.64
C GLY A 366 9.95 5.48 40.04
N LEU A 367 10.38 6.45 39.24
CA LEU A 367 11.63 6.40 38.50
C LEU A 367 12.85 6.45 39.44
N PRO A 368 13.96 5.76 39.11
CA PRO A 368 15.16 5.75 39.91
C PRO A 368 15.88 7.11 39.86
N ASP A 369 16.37 7.58 41.01
CA ASP A 369 17.04 8.88 41.15
C ASP A 369 18.25 9.07 40.22
N PHE A 370 18.93 7.98 39.84
CA PHE A 370 20.15 8.04 39.01
C PHE A 370 19.89 8.15 37.50
N ALA A 371 18.64 7.96 37.05
CA ALA A 371 18.29 7.97 35.62
C ALA A 371 16.87 8.52 35.35
N THR A 372 16.32 9.31 36.27
CA THR A 372 14.93 9.78 36.23
C THR A 372 14.61 10.53 34.92
N ALA A 373 15.48 11.44 34.49
CA ALA A 373 15.26 12.25 33.30
C ALA A 373 15.37 11.41 32.02
N GLU A 374 16.34 10.50 31.97
CA GLU A 374 16.59 9.60 30.84
C GLU A 374 15.44 8.61 30.65
N GLU A 375 14.96 8.00 31.73
CA GLU A 375 13.87 7.02 31.69
C GLU A 375 12.54 7.68 31.36
N MET A 376 12.26 8.87 31.92
CA MET A 376 11.10 9.67 31.52
C MET A 376 11.14 10.03 30.03
N ALA A 377 12.29 10.50 29.54
CA ALA A 377 12.45 10.84 28.13
C ALA A 377 12.24 9.59 27.23
N LEU A 378 12.73 8.43 27.66
CA LEU A 378 12.57 7.16 26.95
C LEU A 378 11.09 6.75 26.86
N ILE A 379 10.38 6.70 28.00
CA ILE A 379 8.96 6.36 28.08
C ILE A 379 8.14 7.23 27.13
N ILE A 380 8.34 8.55 27.21
CA ILE A 380 7.57 9.51 26.42
C ILE A 380 7.90 9.44 24.94
N ARG A 381 9.18 9.28 24.56
CA ARG A 381 9.56 9.11 23.15
C ARG A 381 9.00 7.82 22.57
N CYS A 382 9.04 6.71 23.32
CA CYS A 382 8.41 5.45 22.92
C CYS A 382 6.91 5.63 22.69
N TYR A 383 6.21 6.26 23.64
CA TYR A 383 4.77 6.53 23.54
C TYR A 383 4.42 7.36 22.31
N LEU A 384 5.15 8.45 22.06
CA LEU A 384 4.89 9.31 20.90
C LEU A 384 5.18 8.61 19.57
N LEU A 385 6.27 7.84 19.47
CA LEU A 385 6.60 7.10 18.25
C LEU A 385 5.60 5.98 17.97
N HIS A 386 5.12 5.28 19.01
CA HIS A 386 4.09 4.27 18.83
C HIS A 386 2.79 4.88 18.29
N ASN A 387 2.42 6.10 18.73
CA ASN A 387 1.27 6.79 18.14
C ASN A 387 1.46 7.11 16.65
N VAL A 388 2.70 7.40 16.21
CA VAL A 388 3.00 7.54 14.78
C VAL A 388 2.86 6.19 14.07
N MET A 389 3.31 5.09 14.69
CA MET A 389 3.16 3.74 14.13
C MET A 389 1.71 3.33 13.94
N THR A 390 0.86 3.54 14.94
CA THR A 390 -0.57 3.15 14.87
C THR A 390 -1.40 4.01 13.93
N LEU A 391 -0.90 5.18 13.51
CA LEU A 391 -1.48 5.93 12.41
C LEU A 391 -1.13 5.32 11.04
N ASN A 392 -0.06 4.51 10.98
CA ASN A 392 0.48 3.87 9.78
C ASN A 392 0.15 2.36 9.68
N ASP A 393 -0.40 1.74 10.73
CA ASP A 393 -0.85 0.34 10.80
C ASP A 393 -2.38 0.26 10.79
#